data_AF-A0A3A9V927-F1
#
_entry.id   AF-A0A3A9V927-F1
#
_cell.length_a   1.000
_cell.length_b   1.000
_cell.length_c   1.000
_cell.angle_alpha   90.00
_cell.angle_beta   90.00
_cell.angle_gamma   90.00
#
_symmetry.space_group_name_H-M   'P 1'
#
loop_
_entity.id
_entity.type
_entity.pdbx_description
1 polymer ?
#
loop_
_entity_poly.entity_id
_entity_poly.type
_entity_poly.pdbx_seq_one_letter_code
_entity_poly.pdbx_strand_id
1 'polypeptide(L)'
;MNTLLKYIIEELKNIQNGKIWIGSSYTSKLNSIDNSLVFKRPIKDMHSIAEIISHLTLWRNEALLKSKLVLVVKQTIVKKTG
;
A
#
# COMPACT_ATOMS: atom_id res chain seq x y z
N MET A 1 17.14 -12.48 -9.52
CA MET A 1 16.01 -11.58 -9.21
C MET A 1 16.06 -10.40 -10.17
N ASN A 2 14.97 -10.10 -10.89
CA ASN A 2 14.93 -9.08 -11.95
C ASN A 2 15.26 -7.67 -11.39
N THR A 3 16.25 -6.99 -11.97
CA THR A 3 16.73 -5.67 -11.52
C THR A 3 15.65 -4.60 -11.56
N LEU A 4 14.80 -4.60 -12.59
CA LEU A 4 13.67 -3.68 -12.71
C LEU A 4 12.66 -3.89 -11.58
N LEU A 5 12.38 -5.14 -11.21
CA LEU A 5 11.48 -5.44 -10.09
C LEU A 5 12.02 -4.90 -8.77
N LYS A 6 13.34 -5.03 -8.51
CA LYS A 6 13.96 -4.46 -7.31
C LYS A 6 13.81 -2.95 -7.28
N TYR A 7 14.07 -2.29 -8.41
CA TYR A 7 13.93 -0.84 -8.54
C TYR A 7 12.48 -0.38 -8.25
N ILE A 8 11.49 -1.04 -8.84
CA ILE A 8 10.07 -0.73 -8.58
C ILE A 8 9.71 -0.93 -7.10
N ILE A 9 10.19 -2.01 -6.47
CA ILE A 9 9.96 -2.25 -5.03
C ILE A 9 10.56 -1.12 -4.18
N GLU A 10 11.75 -0.67 -4.54
CA GLU A 10 12.45 0.42 -3.83
C GLU A 10 11.71 1.75 -3.99
N GLU A 11 11.28 2.09 -5.20
CA GLU A 11 10.48 3.29 -5.46
C GLU A 11 9.16 3.30 -4.68
N LEU A 12 8.45 2.16 -4.64
CA LEU A 12 7.21 2.05 -3.86
C LEU A 12 7.46 2.20 -2.34
N LYS A 13 8.59 1.69 -1.84
CA LYS A 13 8.99 1.89 -0.43
C LYS A 13 9.35 3.35 -0.15
N ASN A 14 10.04 4.00 -1.09
CA ASN A 14 10.45 5.40 -0.98
C ASN A 14 9.24 6.34 -0.96
N ILE A 15 8.23 6.09 -1.81
CA ILE A 15 6.97 6.84 -1.82
C ILE A 15 6.21 6.68 -0.51
N GLN A 16 6.20 5.49 0.10
CA GLN A 16 5.50 5.26 1.37
C GLN A 16 6.20 5.95 2.55
N ASN A 17 7.46 5.58 2.81
CA ASN A 17 8.16 5.90 4.05
C ASN A 17 9.51 6.61 3.84
N GLY A 18 9.98 6.72 2.60
CA GLY A 18 11.31 7.23 2.31
C GLY A 18 11.39 8.75 2.16
N LYS A 19 12.62 9.21 1.88
CA LYS A 19 12.90 10.58 1.43
C LYS A 19 12.95 10.56 -0.08
N ILE A 20 11.85 10.97 -0.70
CA ILE A 20 11.79 11.12 -2.16
C ILE A 20 12.62 12.35 -2.53
N TRP A 21 13.39 12.30 -3.63
CA TRP A 21 14.11 13.47 -4.15
C TRP A 21 13.12 14.62 -4.37
N ILE A 22 12.01 14.35 -5.05
CA ILE A 22 11.01 15.34 -5.39
C ILE A 22 9.62 14.97 -4.84
N GLY A 23 8.96 15.94 -4.21
CA GLY A 23 7.63 15.77 -3.62
C GLY A 23 7.65 15.27 -2.16
N SER A 24 6.54 14.65 -1.76
CA SER A 24 6.29 14.20 -0.38
C SER A 24 5.95 12.72 -0.33
N SER A 25 6.56 11.98 0.61
CA SER A 25 6.14 10.62 0.95
C SER A 25 4.82 10.62 1.71
N TYR A 26 4.12 9.48 1.73
CA TYR A 26 2.88 9.31 2.48
C TYR A 26 3.10 9.65 3.96
N THR A 27 4.18 9.16 4.57
CA THR A 27 4.54 9.51 5.95
C THR A 27 4.70 11.02 6.13
N SER A 28 5.48 11.69 5.27
CA SER A 28 5.70 13.14 5.42
C SER A 28 4.41 13.94 5.27
N LYS A 29 3.53 13.55 4.34
CA LYS A 29 2.24 14.22 4.13
C LYS A 29 1.30 14.00 5.31
N LEU A 30 1.16 12.76 5.78
CA LEU A 30 0.29 12.44 6.91
C LEU A 30 0.76 13.08 8.22
N ASN A 31 2.06 13.15 8.45
CA ASN A 31 2.63 13.83 9.64
C ASN A 31 2.38 15.35 9.63
N SER A 32 2.12 15.95 8.46
CA SER A 32 1.83 17.38 8.34
C SER A 32 0.35 17.74 8.54
N ILE A 33 -0.53 16.74 8.72
CA ILE A 33 -1.98 16.94 8.85
C ILE A 33 -2.33 17.21 10.31
N ASP A 34 -3.19 18.20 10.55
CA ASP A 34 -3.80 18.42 11.85
C ASP A 34 -4.74 17.25 12.19
N ASN A 35 -4.50 16.63 13.35
CA ASN A 35 -5.32 15.55 13.92
C ASN A 35 -6.82 15.90 13.96
N SER A 36 -7.16 17.18 14.12
CA SER A 36 -8.57 17.64 14.13
C SER A 36 -9.30 17.45 12.80
N LEU A 37 -8.56 17.28 11.70
CA LEU A 37 -9.08 17.10 10.34
C LEU A 37 -9.19 15.62 9.93
N VAL A 38 -8.51 14.72 10.63
CA VAL A 38 -8.33 13.32 10.22
C VAL A 38 -9.66 12.59 10.00
N PHE A 39 -10.65 12.84 10.87
CA PHE A 39 -11.97 12.24 10.81
C PHE A 39 -13.05 13.16 10.21
N LYS A 40 -12.69 14.41 9.85
CA LYS A 40 -13.64 15.33 9.24
C LYS A 40 -13.83 15.00 7.77
N ARG A 41 -15.09 14.94 7.35
CA ARG A 41 -15.45 14.87 5.94
C ARG A 41 -15.47 16.29 5.36
N PRO A 42 -14.76 16.56 4.25
CA PRO A 42 -14.78 17.89 3.64
C PRO A 42 -16.17 18.30 3.14
N ILE A 43 -16.93 17.34 2.62
CA ILE A 43 -18.32 17.46 2.19
C ILE A 43 -19.07 16.16 2.54
N LYS A 44 -20.42 16.22 2.60
CA LYS A 44 -21.29 15.15 3.12
C LYS A 44 -20.97 13.74 2.60
N ASP A 45 -20.67 13.63 1.30
CA ASP A 45 -20.49 12.35 0.59
C ASP A 45 -19.03 12.07 0.19
N MET A 46 -18.07 12.79 0.80
CA MET A 46 -16.63 12.57 0.58
C MET A 46 -16.00 11.90 1.79
N HIS A 47 -15.21 10.86 1.56
CA HIS A 47 -14.45 10.19 2.61
C HIS A 47 -13.51 11.17 3.32
N SER A 48 -13.44 11.04 4.64
CA SER A 48 -12.42 11.66 5.48
C SER A 48 -11.04 11.07 5.19
N ILE A 49 -10.00 11.73 5.70
CA ILE A 49 -8.60 11.27 5.55
C ILE A 49 -8.44 9.87 6.13
N ALA A 50 -9.00 9.60 7.32
CA ALA A 50 -8.96 8.29 7.95
C ALA A 50 -9.63 7.19 7.10
N GLU A 51 -10.79 7.49 6.51
CA GLU A 51 -11.53 6.54 5.67
C GLU A 51 -10.77 6.20 4.38
N ILE A 52 -10.13 7.20 3.76
CA ILE A 52 -9.28 7.00 2.58
C ILE A 52 -8.08 6.13 2.93
N ILE A 53 -7.35 6.44 4.00
CA ILE A 53 -6.16 5.67 4.41
C ILE A 53 -6.55 4.25 4.83
N SER A 54 -7.69 4.08 5.50
CA SER A 54 -8.24 2.76 5.83
C SER A 54 -8.51 1.93 4.57
N HIS A 55 -9.19 2.50 3.57
CA HIS A 55 -9.46 1.82 2.29
C HIS A 55 -8.18 1.40 1.58
N LEU A 56 -7.21 2.30 1.45
CA LEU A 56 -5.92 2.00 0.81
C LEU A 56 -5.15 0.90 1.55
N THR A 57 -5.19 0.92 2.88
CA THR A 57 -4.53 -0.09 3.72
C THR A 57 -5.18 -1.45 3.58
N LEU A 58 -6.52 -1.50 3.58
CA LEU A 58 -7.28 -2.72 3.37
C LEU A 58 -6.95 -3.34 2.01
N TRP A 59 -7.04 -2.56 0.92
CA TRP A 59 -6.76 -3.07 -0.43
C TRP A 59 -5.34 -3.59 -0.59
N ARG A 60 -4.35 -2.92 0.04
CA ARG A 60 -2.97 -3.43 0.07
C ARG A 60 -2.90 -4.80 0.73
N ASN A 61 -3.54 -4.98 1.89
CA ASN A 61 -3.52 -6.23 2.62
C ASN A 61 -4.20 -7.37 1.82
N GLU A 62 -5.35 -7.08 1.22
CA GLU A 62 -6.06 -8.02 0.35
C GLU A 62 -5.22 -8.45 -0.87
N ALA A 63 -4.56 -7.48 -1.53
CA ALA A 63 -3.69 -7.77 -2.68
C ALA A 63 -2.50 -8.66 -2.29
N LEU A 64 -1.88 -8.42 -1.13
CA LEU A 64 -0.79 -9.23 -0.60
C LEU A 64 -1.26 -10.64 -0.24
N LEU A 65 -2.42 -10.75 0.43
CA LEU A 65 -3.01 -12.03 0.81
C LEU A 65 -3.31 -12.88 -0.43
N LYS A 66 -3.96 -12.29 -1.45
CA LYS A 66 -4.26 -12.97 -2.71
C LYS A 66 -3.00 -13.43 -3.43
N SER A 67 -1.95 -12.59 -3.45
CA SER A 67 -0.66 -12.94 -4.06
C SER A 67 -0.01 -14.14 -3.36
N LYS A 68 -0.05 -14.16 -2.01
CA LYS A 68 0.45 -15.28 -1.20
C LYS A 68 -0.35 -16.56 -1.45
N LEU A 69 -1.68 -16.45 -1.50
CA LEU A 69 -2.56 -17.59 -1.79
C LEU A 69 -2.24 -18.23 -3.14
N VAL A 70 -2.09 -17.41 -4.20
CA VAL A 70 -1.73 -17.89 -5.55
C VAL A 70 -0.40 -18.65 -5.54
N LEU A 71 0.61 -18.16 -4.80
CA LEU A 71 1.89 -18.84 -4.66
C LEU A 71 1.75 -20.21 -3.98
N VAL A 72 0.98 -20.30 -2.89
CA VAL A 72 0.75 -21.55 -2.16
C VAL A 72 0.04 -22.57 -3.04
N VAL A 73 -1.05 -22.18 -3.72
CA VAL A 73 -1.81 -23.07 -4.60
C VAL A 73 -0.93 -23.61 -5.72
N LYS A 74 -0.11 -22.77 -6.36
CA LYS A 74 0.84 -23.21 -7.39
C LYS A 74 1.83 -24.26 -6.85
N GLN A 75 2.39 -24.05 -5.67
CA GLN A 75 3.33 -25.00 -5.06
C GLN A 75 2.66 -26.34 -4.73
N THR A 76 1.41 -26.32 -4.25
CA THR A 76 0.66 -27.55 -3.91
C THR A 76 0.29 -28.35 -5.16
N ILE A 77 -0.09 -27.70 -6.26
CA ILE A 77 -0.40 -28.39 -7.52
C ILE A 77 0.85 -29.07 -8.08
N VAL A 78 1.97 -28.35 -8.15
CA VAL A 78 3.25 -28.90 -8.66
C VAL A 78 3.70 -30.13 -7.88
N LYS A 79 3.50 -30.14 -6.55
CA LYS A 79 3.83 -31.29 -5.69
C LYS A 79 2.89 -32.50 -5.82
N LYS A 80 1.69 -32.34 -6.38
CA LYS A 80 0.73 -33.44 -6.58
C LYS A 80 0.83 -34.08 -7.97
N THR A 81 1.47 -33.41 -8.91
CA THR A 81 1.58 -33.84 -10.32
C THR A 81 2.96 -34.39 -10.69
N GLY A 82 3.88 -34.55 -9.72
CA GLY A 82 5.18 -35.20 -9.87
C GLY A 82 5.34 -36.27 -8.80
#